data_AF-A0A4R4VLP9-F1
#
_entry.id   AF-A0A4R4VLP9-F1
#
_cell.length_a   1.000
_cell.length_b   1.000
_cell.length_c   1.000
_cell.angle_alpha   90.00
_cell.angle_beta   90.00
_cell.angle_gamma   90.00
#
_symmetry.space_group_name_H-M   'P 1'
#
loop_
_entity.id
_entity.type
_entity.pdbx_description
1 polymer ?
#
loop_
_entity_poly.entity_id
_entity_poly.type
_entity_poly.pdbx_seq_one_letter_code
_entity_poly.pdbx_strand_id
1 'polypeptide(L)'
;MCRNDAYARRMILNRRVLNRTTLDRQLLLRRAALSPAEAIERLVAVQGQEIDAPYVGLWTRLAAFTQDDLASLLHGRQVVRGSLLRGTQHLALAGDYVWIRPLIHTILTRARQASFGRVTQGVDLDELAKLTREHLAGRTLTRPQLRDLLLRRWPEAGPMALGFSAQAMVPVVHTPPNGIGGQRGATPCTLAEEWLGRRARAVPALVRQPHRRLRRPPPHDDRRAAESRVRGRRHPPRLPRRGNRRRHVGPQERRTDDRALPTRCPTT
;
A
#
# COMPACT_ATOMS: atom_id res chain seq x y z
N MET A 1 -57.62 -20.62 1.62
CA MET A 1 -56.55 -19.77 2.23
C MET A 1 -55.58 -20.66 2.99
N CYS A 2 -54.43 -21.00 2.40
CA CYS A 2 -53.33 -21.63 3.15
C CYS A 2 -52.50 -20.53 3.84
N ARG A 3 -52.02 -20.79 5.06
CA ARG A 3 -51.47 -19.74 5.94
C ARG A 3 -50.04 -19.36 5.56
N ASN A 4 -49.72 -18.08 5.70
CA ASN A 4 -48.43 -17.50 5.31
C ASN A 4 -47.36 -17.67 6.42
N ASP A 5 -47.41 -18.78 7.16
CA ASP A 5 -46.66 -19.02 8.40
C ASP A 5 -45.14 -19.28 8.19
N ALA A 6 -44.66 -19.12 6.95
CA ALA A 6 -43.23 -19.08 6.61
C ALA A 6 -42.58 -17.71 6.87
N TYR A 7 -43.31 -16.74 7.44
CA TYR A 7 -42.84 -15.37 7.64
C TYR A 7 -41.69 -15.28 8.67
N ALA A 8 -40.46 -15.22 8.15
CA ALA A 8 -39.23 -14.89 8.86
C ALA A 8 -38.96 -15.66 10.17
N ARG A 9 -38.25 -16.80 10.07
CA ARG A 9 -37.45 -17.32 11.20
C ARG A 9 -36.63 -16.17 11.79
N ARG A 10 -36.97 -15.75 13.02
CA ARG A 10 -36.41 -14.59 13.72
C ARG A 10 -34.90 -14.78 13.94
N MET A 11 -34.09 -14.36 12.97
CA MET A 11 -32.68 -14.71 12.89
C MET A 11 -31.87 -14.00 13.99
N ILE A 12 -31.73 -14.65 15.15
CA ILE A 12 -31.05 -14.09 16.32
C ILE A 12 -29.62 -13.71 15.94
N LEU A 13 -29.33 -12.41 16.01
CA LEU A 13 -28.10 -11.79 15.52
C LEU A 13 -26.92 -12.03 16.48
N ASN A 14 -26.53 -13.30 16.61
CA ASN A 14 -25.47 -13.74 17.49
C ASN A 14 -24.07 -13.63 16.82
N ARG A 15 -23.02 -13.82 17.62
CA ARG A 15 -21.61 -13.73 17.19
C ARG A 15 -21.25 -14.65 16.00
N ARG A 16 -21.88 -15.83 15.88
CA ARG A 16 -21.65 -16.78 14.76
C ARG A 16 -22.29 -16.27 13.48
N VAL A 17 -23.51 -15.73 13.54
CA VAL A 17 -24.18 -15.06 12.41
C VAL A 17 -23.35 -13.86 11.95
N LEU A 18 -23.02 -12.94 12.85
CA LEU A 18 -22.19 -11.75 12.55
C LEU A 18 -20.84 -12.14 11.91
N ASN A 19 -20.15 -13.15 12.44
CA ASN A 19 -18.89 -13.65 11.86
C ASN A 19 -19.07 -14.21 10.44
N ARG A 20 -20.03 -15.12 10.21
CA ARG A 20 -20.24 -15.72 8.88
C ARG A 20 -20.72 -14.68 7.86
N THR A 21 -21.62 -13.77 8.26
CA THR A 21 -22.06 -12.63 7.43
C THR A 21 -20.90 -11.70 7.05
N THR A 22 -19.93 -11.50 7.94
CA THR A 22 -18.70 -10.72 7.63
C THR A 22 -17.84 -11.44 6.60
N LEU A 23 -17.59 -12.73 6.79
CA LEU A 23 -16.77 -13.53 5.89
C LEU A 23 -17.39 -13.67 4.49
N ASP A 24 -18.72 -13.81 4.37
CA ASP A 24 -19.40 -13.77 3.07
C ASP A 24 -19.22 -12.40 2.39
N ARG A 25 -19.46 -11.30 3.12
CA ARG A 25 -19.25 -9.93 2.58
C ARG A 25 -17.82 -9.75 2.07
N GLN A 26 -16.83 -10.27 2.80
CA GLN A 26 -15.40 -10.25 2.45
C GLN A 26 -14.96 -11.29 1.41
N LEU A 27 -15.89 -12.09 0.85
CA LEU A 27 -15.64 -13.15 -0.15
C LEU A 27 -14.73 -14.29 0.37
N LEU A 28 -14.79 -14.58 1.68
CA LEU A 28 -13.92 -15.55 2.38
C LEU A 28 -14.60 -16.88 2.75
N LEU A 29 -15.89 -17.08 2.44
CA LEU A 29 -16.56 -18.38 2.63
C LEU A 29 -16.57 -19.26 1.37
N ARG A 30 -16.39 -18.67 0.19
CA ARG A 30 -16.34 -19.32 -1.12
C ARG A 30 -15.72 -18.37 -2.14
N ARG A 31 -15.00 -18.89 -3.14
CA ARG A 31 -14.59 -18.10 -4.31
C ARG A 31 -15.85 -17.69 -5.09
N ALA A 32 -15.95 -16.42 -5.46
CA ALA A 32 -17.12 -15.85 -6.11
C ALA A 32 -16.94 -15.69 -7.62
N ALA A 33 -18.02 -15.85 -8.39
CA ALA A 33 -18.11 -15.39 -9.76
C ALA A 33 -18.43 -13.89 -9.75
N LEU A 34 -17.38 -13.08 -9.64
CA LEU A 34 -17.39 -11.61 -9.73
C LEU A 34 -16.13 -11.18 -10.48
N SER A 35 -16.20 -10.07 -11.21
CA SER A 35 -15.02 -9.41 -11.75
C SER A 35 -14.14 -8.82 -10.62
N PRO A 36 -12.85 -8.56 -10.88
CA PRO A 36 -11.99 -7.94 -9.88
C PRO A 36 -12.38 -6.51 -9.52
N ALA A 37 -13.03 -5.79 -10.45
CA ALA A 37 -13.59 -4.45 -10.18
C ALA A 37 -14.73 -4.50 -9.15
N GLU A 38 -15.71 -5.40 -9.34
CA GLU A 38 -16.80 -5.62 -8.37
C GLU A 38 -16.28 -6.13 -7.02
N ALA A 39 -15.23 -6.96 -7.04
CA ALA A 39 -14.58 -7.43 -5.82
C ALA A 39 -13.93 -6.29 -5.03
N ILE A 40 -13.24 -5.38 -5.73
CA ILE A 40 -12.62 -4.20 -5.12
C ILE A 40 -13.70 -3.23 -4.60
N GLU A 41 -14.81 -3.01 -5.34
CA GLU A 41 -15.94 -2.21 -4.86
C GLU A 41 -16.58 -2.81 -3.59
N ARG A 42 -16.87 -4.11 -3.60
CA ARG A 42 -17.47 -4.84 -2.47
C ARG A 42 -16.57 -4.88 -1.23
N LEU A 43 -15.26 -4.85 -1.41
CA LEU A 43 -14.27 -4.75 -0.34
C LEU A 43 -13.94 -3.29 0.05
N VAL A 44 -14.45 -2.30 -0.68
CA VAL A 44 -14.10 -0.87 -0.68
C VAL A 44 -12.65 -0.59 -1.11
N ALA A 45 -11.68 -1.34 -0.58
CA ALA A 45 -10.28 -1.30 -0.98
C ALA A 45 -9.54 -2.59 -0.60
N VAL A 46 -8.60 -3.02 -1.42
CA VAL A 46 -7.71 -4.17 -1.16
C VAL A 46 -6.36 -3.66 -0.65
N GLN A 47 -5.79 -4.30 0.37
CA GLN A 47 -4.50 -3.91 0.93
C GLN A 47 -3.38 -4.18 -0.10
N GLY A 48 -2.56 -3.17 -0.38
CA GLY A 48 -1.49 -3.24 -1.39
C GLY A 48 -0.21 -2.53 -0.95
N GLN A 49 0.21 -2.74 0.30
CA GLN A 49 1.53 -2.29 0.78
C GLN A 49 2.64 -3.08 0.07
N GLU A 50 2.54 -4.40 0.13
CA GLU A 50 3.27 -5.30 -0.75
C GLU A 50 2.59 -5.39 -2.11
N ILE A 51 3.39 -5.49 -3.17
CA ILE A 51 2.93 -5.46 -4.57
C ILE A 51 2.12 -6.71 -4.92
N ASP A 52 2.52 -7.86 -4.39
CA ASP A 52 1.94 -9.17 -4.74
C ASP A 52 0.70 -9.51 -3.88
N ALA A 53 0.47 -8.79 -2.77
CA ALA A 53 -0.60 -9.06 -1.82
C ALA A 53 -2.03 -8.87 -2.38
N PRO A 54 -2.34 -7.86 -3.24
CA PRO A 54 -3.63 -7.75 -3.90
C PRO A 54 -3.94 -8.94 -4.81
N TYR A 55 -2.93 -9.47 -5.52
CA TYR A 55 -3.10 -10.61 -6.42
C TYR A 55 -3.50 -11.87 -5.67
N VAL A 56 -2.76 -12.24 -4.61
CA VAL A 56 -3.13 -13.34 -3.72
C VAL A 56 -4.50 -13.08 -3.06
N GLY A 57 -4.75 -11.83 -2.68
CA GLY A 57 -6.01 -11.39 -2.07
C GLY A 57 -7.24 -11.55 -2.97
N LEU A 58 -7.11 -11.36 -4.28
CA LEU A 58 -8.20 -11.53 -5.25
C LEU A 58 -8.31 -12.99 -5.73
N TRP A 59 -7.19 -13.65 -6.01
CA TRP A 59 -7.13 -15.07 -6.40
C TRP A 59 -7.84 -16.00 -5.39
N THR A 60 -7.62 -15.76 -4.09
CA THR A 60 -8.29 -16.49 -2.99
C THR A 60 -9.79 -16.22 -2.87
N ARG A 61 -10.31 -15.15 -3.51
CA ARG A 61 -11.70 -14.68 -3.38
C ARG A 61 -12.55 -14.85 -4.64
N LEU A 62 -11.93 -14.98 -5.81
CA LEU A 62 -12.60 -14.95 -7.11
C LEU A 62 -12.34 -16.22 -7.90
N ALA A 63 -13.37 -16.76 -8.54
CA ALA A 63 -13.34 -18.09 -9.17
C ALA A 63 -12.39 -18.18 -10.38
N ALA A 64 -12.34 -17.13 -11.20
CA ALA A 64 -11.65 -17.10 -12.50
C ALA A 64 -10.62 -15.97 -12.64
N PHE A 65 -10.03 -15.51 -11.52
CA PHE A 65 -9.08 -14.39 -11.52
C PHE A 65 -7.73 -14.73 -12.15
N THR A 66 -7.29 -13.89 -13.07
CA THR A 66 -5.93 -13.86 -13.65
C THR A 66 -5.12 -12.67 -13.12
N GLN A 67 -3.80 -12.66 -13.33
CA GLN A 67 -3.01 -11.46 -13.03
C GLN A 67 -3.30 -10.31 -14.00
N ASP A 68 -3.59 -10.64 -15.26
CA ASP A 68 -3.82 -9.68 -16.33
C ASP A 68 -5.13 -8.91 -16.14
N ASP A 69 -6.14 -9.49 -15.47
CA ASP A 69 -7.36 -8.78 -15.09
C ASP A 69 -7.03 -7.53 -14.25
N LEU A 70 -6.17 -7.68 -13.23
CA LEU A 70 -5.79 -6.59 -12.34
C LEU A 70 -4.80 -5.64 -13.01
N ALA A 71 -3.84 -6.16 -13.79
CA ALA A 71 -2.91 -5.32 -14.55
C ALA A 71 -3.68 -4.41 -15.53
N SER A 72 -4.68 -4.96 -16.22
CA SER A 72 -5.55 -4.21 -17.14
C SER A 72 -6.37 -3.13 -16.43
N LEU A 73 -6.91 -3.41 -15.25
CA LEU A 73 -7.63 -2.40 -14.44
C LEU A 73 -6.71 -1.27 -13.93
N LEU A 74 -5.44 -1.56 -13.65
CA LEU A 74 -4.42 -0.57 -13.26
C LEU A 74 -3.97 0.29 -14.46
N HIS A 75 -3.67 -0.34 -15.61
CA HIS A 75 -3.32 0.36 -16.85
C HIS A 75 -4.46 1.22 -17.39
N GLY A 76 -5.68 0.67 -17.43
CA GLY A 76 -6.91 1.39 -17.80
C GLY A 76 -7.41 2.40 -16.77
N ARG A 77 -6.63 2.69 -15.72
CA ARG A 77 -6.90 3.66 -14.64
C ARG A 77 -8.21 3.45 -13.87
N GLN A 78 -8.86 2.29 -14.01
CA GLN A 78 -10.09 1.94 -13.32
C GLN A 78 -9.86 1.64 -11.84
N VAL A 79 -8.70 1.05 -11.54
CA VAL A 79 -8.16 0.85 -10.19
C VAL A 79 -6.92 1.73 -10.02
N VAL A 80 -6.75 2.30 -8.83
CA VAL A 80 -5.54 3.06 -8.46
C VAL A 80 -4.90 2.52 -7.19
N ARG A 81 -3.56 2.54 -7.16
CA ARG A 81 -2.76 2.31 -5.95
C ARG A 81 -2.48 3.64 -5.25
N GLY A 82 -2.72 3.74 -3.95
CA GLY A 82 -2.36 4.93 -3.17
C GLY A 82 -2.67 4.83 -1.67
N SER A 83 -2.19 5.81 -0.90
CA SER A 83 -2.45 5.92 0.54
C SER A 83 -3.94 6.05 0.83
N LEU A 84 -4.53 5.07 1.51
CA LEU A 84 -5.98 5.08 1.80
C LEU A 84 -6.27 4.63 3.26
N LEU A 85 -7.06 3.58 3.46
CA LEU A 85 -7.59 3.18 4.77
C LEU A 85 -6.45 2.94 5.78
N ARG A 86 -6.59 3.50 6.99
CA ARG A 86 -5.58 3.42 8.07
C ARG A 86 -4.17 3.94 7.67
N GLY A 87 -4.04 4.69 6.59
CA GLY A 87 -2.77 5.28 6.14
C GLY A 87 -1.81 4.35 5.39
N THR A 88 -2.19 3.11 5.10
CA THR A 88 -1.36 2.21 4.27
C THR A 88 -1.80 2.22 2.80
N GLN A 89 -0.94 1.73 1.91
CA GLN A 89 -1.21 1.65 0.48
C GLN A 89 -2.35 0.66 0.18
N HIS A 90 -3.31 1.06 -0.63
CA HIS A 90 -4.41 0.19 -1.06
C HIS A 90 -4.63 0.30 -2.56
N LEU A 91 -5.21 -0.76 -3.15
CA LEU A 91 -5.91 -0.69 -4.42
C LEU A 91 -7.38 -0.37 -4.17
N ALA A 92 -7.92 0.63 -4.85
CA ALA A 92 -9.34 0.98 -4.82
C ALA A 92 -9.81 1.38 -6.22
N LEU A 93 -11.13 1.31 -6.47
CA LEU A 93 -11.68 1.89 -7.69
C LEU A 93 -11.36 3.39 -7.73
N ALA A 94 -11.00 3.89 -8.91
CA ALA A 94 -10.71 5.30 -9.15
C ALA A 94 -11.90 6.23 -8.86
N GLY A 95 -13.13 5.70 -8.83
CA GLY A 95 -14.31 6.43 -8.37
C GLY A 95 -14.31 6.60 -6.85
N ASP A 96 -13.98 5.55 -6.11
CA ASP A 96 -14.03 5.55 -4.65
C ASP A 96 -12.81 6.22 -4.00
N TYR A 97 -11.61 6.09 -4.60
CA TYR A 97 -10.44 6.86 -4.15
C TYR A 97 -10.72 8.37 -4.12
N VAL A 98 -11.36 8.90 -5.17
CA VAL A 98 -11.65 10.33 -5.36
C VAL A 98 -12.51 10.94 -4.25
N TRP A 99 -13.43 10.17 -3.64
CA TRP A 99 -14.28 10.66 -2.54
C TRP A 99 -13.84 10.18 -1.15
N ILE A 100 -13.18 9.02 -1.03
CA ILE A 100 -12.64 8.54 0.26
C ILE A 100 -11.39 9.32 0.68
N ARG A 101 -10.46 9.60 -0.26
CA ARG A 101 -9.15 10.21 0.04
C ARG A 101 -9.21 11.59 0.73
N PRO A 102 -10.21 12.46 0.47
CA PRO A 102 -10.46 13.65 1.28
C PRO A 102 -10.97 13.34 2.69
N LEU A 103 -11.96 12.45 2.85
CA LEU A 103 -12.61 12.15 4.13
C LEU A 103 -11.64 11.59 5.18
N ILE A 104 -10.63 10.84 4.73
CA ILE A 104 -9.58 10.29 5.61
C ILE A 104 -8.42 11.26 5.87
N HIS A 105 -8.39 12.45 5.28
CA HIS A 105 -7.21 13.32 5.31
C HIS A 105 -6.75 13.65 6.73
N THR A 106 -7.67 13.99 7.64
CA THR A 106 -7.38 14.23 9.07
C THR A 106 -6.73 13.01 9.76
N ILE A 107 -7.09 11.79 9.35
CA ILE A 107 -6.49 10.55 9.87
C ILE A 107 -5.06 10.40 9.34
N LEU A 108 -4.83 10.68 8.06
CA LEU A 108 -3.50 10.66 7.44
C LEU A 108 -2.56 11.69 8.08
N THR A 109 -3.04 12.92 8.31
CA THR A 109 -2.28 14.00 8.95
C THR A 109 -1.93 13.65 10.41
N ARG A 110 -2.88 13.07 11.17
CA ARG A 110 -2.61 12.59 12.54
C ARG A 110 -1.61 11.43 12.58
N ALA A 111 -1.75 10.44 11.69
CA ALA A 111 -0.82 9.32 11.57
C ALA A 111 0.59 9.80 11.19
N ARG A 112 0.69 10.70 10.20
CA ARG A 112 1.92 11.41 9.83
C ARG A 112 2.54 12.08 11.04
N GLN A 113 1.77 12.83 11.81
CA GLN A 113 2.31 13.59 12.95
C GLN A 113 2.85 12.66 14.05
N ALA A 114 2.17 11.55 14.33
CA ALA A 114 2.63 10.55 15.28
C ALA A 114 3.93 9.85 14.84
N SER A 115 4.09 9.55 13.54
CA SER A 115 5.29 8.89 13.00
C SER A 115 6.47 9.84 12.74
N PHE A 116 6.21 11.09 12.35
CA PHE A 116 7.21 11.95 11.72
C PHE A 116 7.32 13.36 12.31
N GLY A 117 6.41 13.80 13.19
CA GLY A 117 6.38 15.17 13.68
C GLY A 117 7.71 15.65 14.28
N ARG A 118 8.34 14.84 15.14
CA ARG A 118 9.62 15.17 15.79
C ARG A 118 10.78 15.39 14.81
N VAL A 119 10.78 14.72 13.65
CA VAL A 119 11.85 14.81 12.64
C VAL A 119 11.46 15.73 11.46
N THR A 120 10.41 16.52 11.63
CA THR A 120 9.90 17.50 10.65
C THR A 120 9.35 18.75 11.36
N GLN A 121 9.98 19.14 12.47
CA GLN A 121 9.73 20.42 13.12
C GLN A 121 10.09 21.56 12.14
N GLY A 122 9.34 22.67 12.18
CA GLY A 122 9.53 23.78 11.22
C GLY A 122 9.03 23.51 9.78
N VAL A 123 8.53 22.30 9.48
CA VAL A 123 7.88 22.01 8.20
C VAL A 123 6.40 22.40 8.28
N ASP A 124 6.05 23.53 7.67
CA ASP A 124 4.66 23.91 7.43
C ASP A 124 3.98 22.86 6.51
N LEU A 125 2.80 22.39 6.91
CA LEU A 125 2.10 21.29 6.25
C LEU A 125 1.31 21.72 5.00
N ASP A 126 0.89 22.98 4.94
CA ASP A 126 0.17 23.54 3.79
C ASP A 126 1.16 24.07 2.74
N GLU A 127 2.29 24.65 3.14
CA GLU A 127 3.43 24.91 2.25
C GLU A 127 3.96 23.59 1.66
N LEU A 128 4.12 22.55 2.49
CA LEU A 128 4.48 21.21 2.01
C LEU A 128 3.45 20.66 1.01
N ALA A 129 2.16 20.85 1.27
CA ALA A 129 1.10 20.41 0.36
C ALA A 129 1.08 21.22 -0.95
N LYS A 130 1.44 22.51 -0.91
CA LYS A 130 1.59 23.39 -2.09
C LYS A 130 2.79 22.94 -2.94
N LEU A 131 3.99 22.95 -2.38
CA LEU A 131 5.22 22.57 -3.08
C LEU A 131 5.16 21.12 -3.61
N THR A 132 4.51 20.21 -2.88
CA THR A 132 4.29 18.83 -3.37
C THR A 132 3.42 18.79 -4.63
N ARG A 133 2.39 19.66 -4.75
CA ARG A 133 1.59 19.75 -5.98
C ARG A 133 2.39 20.37 -7.11
N GLU A 134 3.05 21.50 -6.86
CA GLU A 134 3.88 22.21 -7.86
C GLU A 134 5.01 21.32 -8.40
N HIS A 135 5.64 20.49 -7.55
CA HIS A 135 6.67 19.55 -7.98
C HIS A 135 6.13 18.33 -8.73
N LEU A 136 4.85 17.99 -8.63
CA LEU A 136 4.22 16.86 -9.33
C LEU A 136 3.34 17.30 -10.52
N ALA A 137 3.11 18.61 -10.70
CA ALA A 137 2.27 19.13 -11.78
C ALA A 137 2.80 18.71 -13.16
N GLY A 138 1.95 18.06 -13.95
CA GLY A 138 2.24 17.60 -15.30
C GLY A 138 3.31 16.49 -15.40
N ARG A 139 3.79 15.90 -14.29
CA ARG A 139 4.89 14.93 -14.32
C ARG A 139 4.86 13.88 -13.20
N THR A 140 5.38 12.70 -13.51
CA THR A 140 5.56 11.62 -12.53
C THR A 140 6.97 11.68 -11.95
N LEU A 141 7.09 11.73 -10.61
CA LEU A 141 8.37 11.66 -9.90
C LEU A 141 8.42 10.42 -9.01
N THR A 142 9.59 9.85 -8.79
CA THR A 142 9.75 8.85 -7.72
C THR A 142 9.75 9.51 -6.34
N ARG A 143 9.36 8.76 -5.30
CA ARG A 143 9.37 9.25 -3.90
C ARG A 143 10.73 9.85 -3.46
N PRO A 144 11.91 9.30 -3.82
CA PRO A 144 13.21 9.95 -3.59
C PRO A 144 13.36 11.29 -4.31
N GLN A 145 13.05 11.38 -5.62
CA GLN A 145 13.17 12.63 -6.37
C GLN A 145 12.28 13.74 -5.80
N LEU A 146 11.05 13.41 -5.39
CA LEU A 146 10.14 14.35 -4.72
C LEU A 146 10.71 14.84 -3.39
N ARG A 147 11.28 13.94 -2.57
CA ARG A 147 12.01 14.30 -1.34
C ARG A 147 13.17 15.25 -1.65
N ASP A 148 13.98 14.96 -2.66
CA ASP A 148 15.20 15.72 -2.99
C ASP A 148 14.92 17.11 -3.61
N LEU A 149 13.69 17.32 -4.09
CA LEU A 149 13.18 18.66 -4.38
C LEU A 149 12.76 19.39 -3.10
N LEU A 150 11.95 18.75 -2.24
CA LEU A 150 11.43 19.35 -1.00
C LEU A 150 12.53 19.66 0.04
N LEU A 151 13.62 18.89 0.08
CA LEU A 151 14.77 19.14 0.94
C LEU A 151 15.48 20.48 0.65
N ARG A 152 15.29 21.07 -0.55
CA ARG A 152 15.83 22.42 -0.86
C ARG A 152 15.14 23.51 -0.05
N ARG A 153 13.89 23.27 0.38
CA ARG A 153 13.10 24.19 1.21
C ARG A 153 13.28 23.94 2.71
N TRP A 154 13.52 22.68 3.09
CA TRP A 154 13.72 22.23 4.47
C TRP A 154 14.91 21.25 4.56
N PRO A 155 16.16 21.72 4.52
CA PRO A 155 17.34 20.85 4.55
C PRO A 155 17.45 20.03 5.85
N GLU A 156 17.07 20.65 6.98
CA GLU A 156 17.11 20.02 8.32
C GLU A 156 15.98 19.00 8.57
N ALA A 157 15.03 18.85 7.63
CA ALA A 157 13.92 17.92 7.79
C ALA A 157 14.34 16.49 7.45
N GLY A 158 13.94 15.52 8.30
CA GLY A 158 14.28 14.11 8.15
C GLY A 158 13.94 13.57 6.74
N PRO A 159 14.92 13.18 5.90
CA PRO A 159 14.70 12.96 4.47
C PRO A 159 13.58 11.96 4.13
N MET A 160 13.52 10.79 4.78
CA MET A 160 12.41 9.85 4.56
C MET A 160 11.06 10.42 5.01
N ALA A 161 11.05 11.12 6.15
CA ALA A 161 9.85 11.67 6.76
C ALA A 161 9.20 12.75 5.89
N LEU A 162 10.00 13.60 5.24
CA LEU A 162 9.53 14.63 4.31
C LEU A 162 8.84 13.98 3.08
N GLY A 163 9.50 12.99 2.46
CA GLY A 163 8.94 12.25 1.32
C GLY A 163 7.65 11.50 1.64
N PHE A 164 7.53 10.87 2.83
CA PHE A 164 6.27 10.26 3.26
C PHE A 164 5.19 11.29 3.61
N SER A 165 5.57 12.42 4.22
CA SER A 165 4.63 13.51 4.55
C SER A 165 3.94 14.07 3.31
N ALA A 166 4.68 14.27 2.22
CA ALA A 166 4.14 14.75 0.94
C ALA A 166 2.91 13.94 0.45
N GLN A 167 2.96 12.59 0.54
CA GLN A 167 1.86 11.69 0.14
C GLN A 167 0.73 11.58 1.18
N ALA A 168 0.99 11.93 2.45
CA ALA A 168 -0.05 12.05 3.47
C ALA A 168 -0.87 13.34 3.26
N MET A 169 -0.19 14.44 2.94
CA MET A 169 -0.84 15.72 2.65
C MET A 169 -1.56 15.70 1.29
N VAL A 170 -0.87 15.36 0.20
CA VAL A 170 -1.42 15.42 -1.16
C VAL A 170 -2.00 14.07 -1.61
N PRO A 171 -3.16 14.04 -2.29
CA PRO A 171 -3.67 12.86 -3.01
C PRO A 171 -2.72 12.44 -4.14
N VAL A 172 -1.85 11.47 -3.83
CA VAL A 172 -0.90 10.87 -4.77
C VAL A 172 -1.33 9.44 -5.08
N VAL A 173 -1.22 9.07 -6.36
CA VAL A 173 -1.34 7.69 -6.84
C VAL A 173 0.01 7.16 -7.29
N HIS A 174 0.15 5.83 -7.27
CA HIS A 174 1.29 5.09 -7.80
C HIS A 174 0.85 4.44 -9.11
N THR A 175 1.41 4.91 -10.22
CA THR A 175 1.03 4.50 -11.58
C THR A 175 1.68 3.16 -11.97
N PRO A 176 1.09 2.41 -12.92
CA PRO A 176 1.77 1.32 -13.61
C PRO A 176 3.17 1.73 -14.11
N PRO A 177 4.14 0.79 -14.13
CA PRO A 177 4.02 -0.62 -13.74
C PRO A 177 3.99 -0.87 -12.22
N ASN A 178 4.06 0.16 -11.37
CA ASN A 178 4.12 -0.05 -9.94
C ASN A 178 2.80 -0.57 -9.37
N GLY A 179 2.86 -1.69 -8.65
CA GLY A 179 1.66 -2.40 -8.19
C GLY A 179 1.23 -3.54 -9.11
N ILE A 180 1.96 -3.81 -10.21
CA ILE A 180 1.80 -5.03 -11.00
C ILE A 180 2.66 -6.15 -10.38
N GLY A 181 2.10 -7.35 -10.29
CA GLY A 181 2.74 -8.53 -9.69
C GLY A 181 4.14 -8.79 -10.26
N GLY A 182 5.09 -9.13 -9.40
CA GLY A 182 6.49 -9.35 -9.78
C GLY A 182 7.30 -8.10 -10.17
N GLN A 183 6.68 -7.01 -10.63
CA GLN A 183 7.39 -5.81 -11.08
C GLN A 183 7.82 -4.93 -9.90
N ARG A 184 9.14 -4.78 -9.72
CA ARG A 184 9.75 -4.05 -8.59
C ARG A 184 10.59 -2.86 -9.09
N GLY A 185 10.61 -1.78 -8.32
CA GLY A 185 11.35 -0.57 -8.66
C GLY A 185 11.00 0.61 -7.75
N ALA A 186 11.62 1.77 -8.01
CA ALA A 186 11.29 3.00 -7.32
C ALA A 186 9.82 3.36 -7.53
N THR A 187 9.10 3.68 -6.45
CA THR A 187 7.65 3.93 -6.52
C THR A 187 7.39 5.30 -7.19
N PRO A 188 6.69 5.34 -8.35
CA PRO A 188 6.26 6.57 -8.99
C PRO A 188 5.15 7.25 -8.18
N CYS A 189 5.13 8.56 -8.23
CA CYS A 189 4.14 9.43 -7.60
C CYS A 189 3.64 10.40 -8.66
N THR A 190 2.32 10.42 -8.86
CA THR A 190 1.62 11.34 -9.77
C THR A 190 0.44 11.93 -9.01
N LEU A 191 0.02 13.16 -9.34
CA LEU A 191 -1.19 13.74 -8.76
C LEU A 191 -2.41 12.89 -9.13
N ALA A 192 -3.20 12.52 -8.13
CA ALA A 192 -4.40 11.71 -8.34
C ALA A 192 -5.41 12.40 -9.27
N GLU A 193 -5.46 13.74 -9.23
CA GLU A 193 -6.37 14.52 -10.08
C GLU A 193 -5.97 14.57 -11.55
N GLU A 194 -4.66 14.59 -11.84
CA GLU A 194 -4.13 14.54 -13.21
C GLU A 194 -4.26 13.13 -13.79
N TRP A 195 -3.88 12.10 -13.02
CA TRP A 195 -3.98 10.71 -13.47
C TRP A 195 -5.42 10.29 -13.79
N LEU A 196 -6.40 10.79 -13.01
CA LEU A 196 -7.81 10.46 -13.15
C LEU A 196 -8.64 11.49 -13.94
N GLY A 197 -8.03 12.58 -14.42
CA GLY A 197 -8.72 13.67 -15.11
C GLY A 197 -9.81 14.37 -14.28
N ARG A 198 -9.79 14.23 -12.94
CA ARG A 198 -10.84 14.75 -12.05
C ARG A 198 -10.32 14.97 -10.62
N ARG A 199 -10.67 16.11 -10.03
CA ARG A 199 -10.26 16.46 -8.66
C ARG A 199 -10.93 15.60 -7.60
N ALA A 200 -10.20 15.37 -6.50
CA ALA A 200 -10.74 14.72 -5.32
C ALA A 200 -11.85 15.59 -4.70
N ARG A 201 -13.07 15.05 -4.57
CA ARG A 201 -14.24 15.78 -4.08
C ARG A 201 -14.89 14.98 -2.96
N ALA A 202 -14.90 15.53 -1.75
CA ALA A 202 -15.73 15.00 -0.67
C ALA A 202 -17.21 15.08 -1.09
N VAL A 203 -17.96 13.98 -0.95
CA VAL A 203 -19.37 13.96 -1.36
C VAL A 203 -20.21 14.79 -0.39
N PRO A 204 -21.04 15.74 -0.86
CA PRO A 204 -22.01 16.38 0.02
C PRO A 204 -23.01 15.34 0.56
N ALA A 205 -23.09 15.22 1.88
CA ALA A 205 -24.14 14.52 2.63
C ALA A 205 -24.51 13.07 2.18
N LEU A 206 -23.55 12.24 1.73
CA LEU A 206 -23.79 10.84 1.35
C LEU A 206 -24.06 9.88 2.55
N VAL A 207 -24.69 10.38 3.61
CA VAL A 207 -25.28 9.57 4.69
C VAL A 207 -26.66 9.03 4.29
N ARG A 208 -27.33 9.65 3.29
CA ARG A 208 -28.71 9.34 2.89
C ARG A 208 -28.95 8.01 2.16
N GLN A 209 -27.94 7.25 1.76
CA GLN A 209 -28.13 5.89 1.21
C GLN A 209 -27.11 4.86 1.74
N PRO A 210 -27.32 4.32 2.96
CA PRO A 210 -26.44 3.29 3.53
C PRO A 210 -26.49 1.94 2.78
N HIS A 211 -27.46 1.74 1.88
CA HIS A 211 -27.75 0.43 1.29
C HIS A 211 -26.84 0.03 0.12
N ARG A 212 -26.24 0.98 -0.62
CA ARG A 212 -25.65 0.69 -1.94
C ARG A 212 -24.14 0.38 -1.95
N ARG A 213 -23.36 0.88 -0.98
CA ARG A 213 -21.91 0.57 -0.87
C ARG A 213 -21.46 0.15 0.52
N LEU A 214 -21.88 0.85 1.58
CA LEU A 214 -21.56 0.46 2.95
C LEU A 214 -22.47 -0.67 3.47
N ARG A 215 -22.26 -1.89 2.95
CA ARG A 215 -22.69 -3.14 3.63
C ARG A 215 -21.84 -3.35 4.90
N ARG A 216 -22.05 -2.44 5.86
CA ARG A 216 -21.32 -2.22 7.14
C ARG A 216 -20.80 -3.53 7.74
N PRO A 217 -19.52 -3.61 8.17
CA PRO A 217 -19.07 -4.69 9.04
C PRO A 217 -19.94 -4.69 10.32
N PRO A 218 -20.03 -5.82 11.04
CA PRO A 218 -20.79 -5.89 12.28
C PRO A 218 -20.26 -4.85 13.29
N PRO A 219 -21.08 -4.40 14.25
CA PRO A 219 -20.59 -3.56 15.34
C PRO A 219 -19.48 -4.32 16.08
N HIS A 220 -18.27 -3.79 16.01
CA HIS A 220 -17.17 -4.20 16.86
C HIS A 220 -17.23 -3.35 18.13
N ASP A 221 -17.15 -3.99 19.29
CA ASP A 221 -17.01 -3.32 20.58
C ASP A 221 -15.72 -2.47 20.57
N ASP A 222 -15.84 -1.16 20.84
CA ASP A 222 -14.76 -0.16 20.73
C ASP A 222 -13.53 -0.51 21.58
N ARG A 223 -13.69 -1.41 22.55
CA ARG A 223 -12.61 -2.01 23.34
C ARG A 223 -11.47 -2.63 22.50
N ARG A 224 -11.68 -2.97 21.21
CA ARG A 224 -10.61 -3.41 20.30
C ARG A 224 -9.80 -2.30 19.60
N ALA A 225 -10.06 -1.02 19.85
CA ALA A 225 -9.09 0.04 19.55
C ALA A 225 -7.73 -0.19 20.27
N ALA A 226 -7.73 -0.98 21.34
CA ALA A 226 -6.56 -1.33 22.14
C ALA A 226 -5.49 -2.19 21.43
N GLU A 227 -5.76 -2.81 20.27
CA GLU A 227 -4.73 -3.57 19.52
C GLU A 227 -3.63 -2.67 18.93
N SER A 228 -3.81 -1.35 18.98
CA SER A 228 -2.76 -0.35 18.75
C SER A 228 -1.71 -0.27 19.88
N ARG A 229 -2.00 -0.80 21.08
CA ARG A 229 -1.09 -0.80 22.24
C ARG A 229 -0.34 -2.12 22.38
N VAL A 230 0.70 -2.29 21.56
CA VAL A 230 1.78 -3.22 21.88
C VAL A 230 2.43 -2.76 23.20
N ARG A 231 2.06 -3.41 24.31
CA ARG A 231 2.73 -3.20 25.60
C ARG A 231 4.22 -3.47 25.42
N GLY A 232 5.07 -2.56 25.87
CA GLY A 232 6.52 -2.61 25.62
C GLY A 232 7.13 -3.94 26.06
N ARG A 233 7.48 -4.79 25.10
CA ARG A 233 8.29 -5.98 25.36
C ARG A 233 9.73 -5.51 25.63
N ARG A 234 10.28 -5.93 26.77
CA ARG A 234 11.64 -5.61 27.20
C ARG A 234 12.64 -6.06 26.13
N HIS A 235 13.71 -5.29 25.91
CA HIS A 235 14.81 -5.72 25.05
C HIS A 235 15.40 -7.04 25.56
N PRO A 236 15.62 -8.05 24.70
CA PRO A 236 16.55 -9.13 25.02
C PRO A 236 17.98 -8.57 25.11
N PRO A 237 18.87 -9.19 25.90
CA PRO A 237 20.25 -8.74 26.05
C PRO A 237 21.01 -8.80 24.71
N ARG A 238 21.95 -7.87 24.51
CA ARG A 238 22.79 -7.81 23.31
C ARG A 238 23.83 -8.94 23.34
N LEU A 239 23.80 -9.81 22.33
CA LEU A 239 24.90 -10.73 22.07
C LEU A 239 26.19 -9.95 21.70
N PRO A 240 27.39 -10.40 22.12
CA PRO A 240 28.63 -9.69 21.85
C PRO A 240 28.98 -9.68 20.36
N ARG A 241 29.53 -8.56 19.88
CA ARG A 241 30.01 -8.41 18.50
C ARG A 241 31.20 -9.35 18.26
N ARG A 242 31.07 -10.34 17.35
CA ARG A 242 32.23 -11.06 16.84
C ARG A 242 33.17 -10.09 16.10
N GLY A 243 34.46 -10.14 16.45
CA GLY A 243 35.47 -9.22 15.94
C GLY A 243 35.72 -9.36 14.43
N ASN A 244 36.02 -8.24 13.79
CA ASN A 244 36.27 -8.16 12.35
C ASN A 244 37.64 -8.77 11.99
N ARG A 245 37.69 -10.06 11.68
CA ARG A 245 38.93 -10.72 11.20
C ARG A 245 39.29 -10.20 9.81
N ARG A 246 40.20 -9.21 9.76
CA ARG A 246 40.92 -8.81 8.55
C ARG A 246 41.52 -10.07 7.91
N ARG A 247 41.26 -10.31 6.62
CA ARG A 247 42.09 -11.23 5.83
C ARG A 247 43.38 -10.49 5.50
N HIS A 248 44.49 -10.87 6.15
CA HIS A 248 45.81 -10.53 5.63
C HIS A 248 46.00 -11.26 4.30
N VAL A 249 46.45 -10.53 3.29
CA VAL A 249 47.18 -11.09 2.16
C VAL A 249 48.63 -10.63 2.35
N GLY A 250 49.55 -11.58 2.38
CA GLY A 250 51.00 -11.37 2.46
C GLY A 250 51.67 -12.11 1.30
N PRO A 251 52.91 -11.74 0.93
CA PRO A 251 53.48 -12.10 -0.37
C PRO A 251 53.94 -13.56 -0.45
N GLN A 252 53.87 -14.11 -1.67
CA GLN A 252 54.68 -15.26 -2.09
C GLN A 252 55.70 -14.77 -3.11
N GLU A 253 56.99 -14.93 -2.81
CA GLU A 253 58.09 -14.78 -3.75
C GLU A 253 58.72 -16.13 -4.12
N ARG A 254 59.60 -16.09 -5.12
CA ARG A 254 59.93 -17.19 -6.04
C ARG A 254 61.09 -18.06 -5.54
N ARG A 255 61.07 -19.34 -5.94
CA ARG A 255 62.20 -20.16 -6.47
C ARG A 255 61.60 -21.50 -6.94
N THR A 256 61.46 -21.76 -8.24
CA THR A 256 62.46 -22.26 -9.22
C THR A 256 62.91 -23.69 -8.98
N ASP A 257 62.50 -24.59 -9.89
CA ASP A 257 63.24 -25.72 -10.51
C ASP A 257 62.20 -26.73 -11.08
N ASP A 258 62.36 -27.42 -12.21
CA ASP A 258 63.26 -27.28 -13.38
C ASP A 258 62.64 -28.07 -14.58
N ARG A 259 63.12 -27.82 -15.82
CA ARG A 259 63.05 -28.65 -17.06
C ARG A 259 61.85 -28.64 -18.01
N ALA A 260 62.23 -28.59 -19.29
CA ALA A 260 61.66 -29.26 -20.48
C ALA A 260 60.38 -28.71 -21.17
N LEU A 261 60.61 -27.81 -22.14
CA LEU A 261 59.94 -27.80 -23.47
C LEU A 261 60.56 -28.91 -24.38
N PRO A 262 60.02 -29.26 -25.57
CA PRO A 262 59.00 -28.61 -26.41
C PRO A 262 57.75 -29.53 -26.63
N THR A 263 56.89 -29.52 -27.68
CA THR A 263 56.94 -29.00 -29.07
C THR A 263 55.55 -28.70 -29.69
N ARG A 264 55.56 -28.21 -30.93
CA ARG A 264 54.47 -27.83 -31.85
C ARG A 264 53.52 -28.98 -32.26
N CYS A 265 52.22 -28.65 -32.40
CA CYS A 265 51.30 -28.76 -33.57
C CYS A 265 51.42 -29.91 -34.62
N PRO A 266 50.37 -30.21 -35.45
CA PRO A 266 48.99 -29.67 -35.52
C PRO A 266 47.85 -30.74 -35.71
N THR A 267 46.60 -30.26 -35.84
CA THR A 267 45.46 -30.81 -36.63
C THR A 267 45.27 -32.32 -36.81
N THR A 268 44.09 -32.82 -36.42
CA THR A 268 42.95 -32.94 -37.37
C THR A 268 41.65 -32.63 -36.63
#